data_AF-A0A1B7VAF6-F1
#
_entry.id   AF-A0A1B7VAF6-F1
#
_cell.length_a   1.000
_cell.length_b   1.000
_cell.length_c   1.000
_cell.angle_alpha   90.00
_cell.angle_beta   90.00
_cell.angle_gamma   90.00
#
_symmetry.space_group_name_H-M   'P 1'
#
loop_
_entity.id
_entity.type
_entity.pdbx_description
1 polymer ?
#
loop_
_entity_poly.entity_id
_entity_poly.type
_entity_poly.pdbx_seq_one_letter_code
_entity_poly.pdbx_strand_id
1 'polypeptide(L)'
;MTSLLDRKPEQLSGTSARGSMRPQHNYRPTIISKIFSNFPITATSSGTFERNFLPALEITTSGLTLPSTNSAETTRIAINQLRKLSGLTWDQLARLFNVSRRSIHFWASGQPLSRFNEEKLNRLLATVQYINRGSANLNRSLLLTPGSDSQLPFDLLVADEYEEVKRIIGYGNAPERPQLAPLSEDARASRRPPNPADLVDALQEPIHREVGRSKPARAVRSRKNGSGQ
;
A
#
# COMPACT_ATOMS: atom_id res chain seq x y z
N MET A 1 -37.02 -0.31 69.25
CA MET A 1 -35.68 0.07 69.76
C MET A 1 -34.87 0.59 68.59
N THR A 2 -34.46 1.86 68.71
CA THR A 2 -33.54 2.66 67.85
C THR A 2 -33.86 2.70 66.34
N SER A 3 -34.58 3.71 65.78
CA SER A 3 -34.22 5.14 65.57
C SER A 3 -32.88 5.31 64.84
N LEU A 4 -32.81 5.92 63.66
CA LEU A 4 -32.94 7.36 63.40
C LEU A 4 -33.19 7.53 61.87
N LEU A 5 -34.18 8.30 61.41
CA LEU A 5 -34.11 9.77 61.22
C LEU A 5 -32.97 10.16 60.26
N ASP A 6 -33.11 11.02 59.26
CA ASP A 6 -34.12 12.01 58.90
C ASP A 6 -33.60 12.67 57.60
N ARG A 7 -34.47 13.38 56.87
CA ARG A 7 -34.22 14.67 56.16
C ARG A 7 -32.92 14.87 55.34
N LYS A 8 -32.95 15.49 54.16
CA LYS A 8 -33.75 16.62 53.66
C LYS A 8 -33.50 16.76 52.13
N PRO A 9 -34.36 17.51 51.40
CA PRO A 9 -34.13 17.93 50.02
C PRO A 9 -33.17 19.13 49.99
N GLU A 10 -32.57 19.47 48.84
CA GLU A 10 -32.29 20.83 48.33
C GLU A 10 -31.82 20.66 46.86
N GLN A 11 -32.47 21.29 45.87
CA GLN A 11 -32.45 22.71 45.52
C GLN A 11 -31.10 23.24 44.98
N LEU A 12 -31.21 23.75 43.75
CA LEU A 12 -30.57 24.94 43.20
C LEU A 12 -29.13 24.84 42.62
N SER A 13 -29.10 25.16 41.32
CA SER A 13 -28.30 26.21 40.69
C SER A 13 -26.79 26.24 40.92
N GLY A 14 -26.06 26.03 39.83
CA GLY A 14 -24.62 26.28 39.77
C GLY A 14 -24.14 26.54 38.35
N THR A 15 -24.69 27.52 37.65
CA THR A 15 -23.97 28.18 36.57
C THR A 15 -22.76 28.90 37.17
N SER A 16 -21.56 28.53 36.76
CA SER A 16 -20.37 29.37 36.96
C SER A 16 -19.43 29.21 35.78
N ALA A 17 -19.58 30.15 34.85
CA ALA A 17 -18.51 30.58 33.98
C ALA A 17 -17.52 31.39 34.82
N ARG A 18 -16.28 30.91 34.99
CA ARG A 18 -15.08 31.73 35.24
C ARG A 18 -13.83 30.86 35.33
N GLY A 19 -12.80 31.19 34.55
CA GLY A 19 -11.49 30.55 34.63
C GLY A 19 -10.77 30.59 33.29
N SER A 20 -10.46 31.78 32.79
CA SER A 20 -9.12 32.38 32.94
C SER A 20 -8.12 31.84 31.91
N MET A 21 -8.08 32.54 30.77
CA MET A 21 -6.86 32.71 29.98
C MET A 21 -5.72 33.15 30.91
N ARG A 22 -4.60 32.41 30.92
CA ARG A 22 -3.28 33.03 31.05
C ARG A 22 -2.24 32.33 30.17
N PRO A 23 -1.25 33.09 29.65
CA PRO A 23 -0.35 32.65 28.59
C PRO A 23 1.11 32.48 29.07
N GLN A 24 1.97 32.05 28.13
CA GLN A 24 3.44 32.20 28.06
C GLN A 24 4.32 31.37 29.01
N HIS A 25 5.23 30.56 28.42
CA HIS A 25 6.69 30.75 28.46
C HIS A 25 7.40 29.64 27.66
N ASN A 26 8.06 29.98 26.56
CA ASN A 26 9.51 30.24 26.43
C ASN A 26 10.40 29.01 26.63
N TYR A 27 10.87 28.42 25.52
CA TYR A 27 12.23 27.88 25.43
C TYR A 27 12.81 28.07 24.02
N ARG A 28 13.88 28.88 23.95
CA ARG A 28 14.94 28.89 22.93
C ARG A 28 16.15 28.14 23.53
N PRO A 29 17.01 27.51 22.71
CA PRO A 29 18.39 28.03 22.62
C PRO A 29 19.05 27.96 21.22
N THR A 30 19.77 29.06 20.94
CA THR A 30 21.09 29.28 20.26
C THR A 30 21.73 28.13 19.45
N ILE A 31 21.83 28.22 18.11
CA ILE A 31 22.95 28.72 17.25
C ILE A 31 24.35 28.13 17.55
N ILE A 32 24.85 27.30 16.62
CA ILE A 32 26.27 27.22 16.23
C ILE A 32 26.34 27.18 14.71
N SER A 33 27.02 28.19 14.16
CA SER A 33 27.38 28.38 12.76
C SER A 33 28.65 27.60 12.38
N LYS A 34 28.67 27.00 11.19
CA LYS A 34 29.90 26.83 10.39
C LYS A 34 29.63 27.16 8.92
N ILE A 35 30.64 27.79 8.34
CA ILE A 35 30.73 28.57 7.10
C ILE A 35 31.04 27.66 5.90
N PHE A 36 31.05 28.25 4.71
CA PHE A 36 31.42 27.80 3.35
C PHE A 36 30.21 27.37 2.49
N SER A 37 29.98 27.87 1.27
CA SER A 37 30.80 28.70 0.36
C SER A 37 29.91 29.24 -0.78
N ASN A 38 30.25 30.43 -1.27
CA ASN A 38 29.66 31.12 -2.43
C ASN A 38 29.67 30.28 -3.71
N PHE A 39 28.55 30.31 -4.46
CA PHE A 39 28.56 30.23 -5.93
C PHE A 39 27.49 31.17 -6.51
N PRO A 40 27.85 32.11 -7.41
CA PRO A 40 26.90 32.92 -8.15
C PRO A 40 26.44 32.14 -9.38
N ILE A 41 25.14 32.08 -9.65
CA ILE A 41 24.64 31.65 -10.95
C ILE A 41 23.65 32.69 -11.46
N THR A 42 24.18 33.62 -12.25
CA THR A 42 23.44 34.21 -13.34
C THR A 42 23.42 33.20 -14.47
N ALA A 43 22.26 32.63 -14.79
CA ALA A 43 22.02 31.94 -16.04
C ALA A 43 20.55 32.07 -16.42
N THR A 44 20.28 33.03 -17.28
CA THR A 44 19.14 33.01 -18.21
C THR A 44 19.26 31.72 -19.03
N SER A 45 18.40 30.74 -18.79
CA SER A 45 18.14 29.70 -19.78
C SER A 45 16.63 29.52 -19.93
N SER A 46 16.15 29.97 -21.09
CA SER A 46 14.91 29.53 -21.69
C SER A 46 15.03 28.02 -21.97
N GLY A 47 14.59 27.20 -21.02
CA GLY A 47 14.52 25.75 -21.15
C GLY A 47 13.21 25.35 -21.82
N THR A 48 13.30 25.01 -23.09
CA THR A 48 12.26 24.40 -23.92
C THR A 48 11.55 23.23 -23.23
N PHE A 49 10.23 23.33 -23.09
CA PHE A 49 9.36 22.17 -22.91
C PHE A 49 9.35 21.36 -24.23
N GLU A 50 10.13 20.28 -24.27
CA GLU A 50 10.04 19.21 -25.28
C GLU A 50 9.96 17.90 -24.48
N ARG A 51 8.79 17.25 -24.41
CA ARG A 51 8.18 16.37 -25.42
C ARG A 51 8.74 14.94 -25.33
N ASN A 52 7.85 14.00 -25.00
CA ASN A 52 7.96 12.54 -25.11
C ASN A 52 8.69 11.77 -24.00
N PHE A 53 8.00 11.54 -22.87
CA PHE A 53 8.21 10.31 -22.08
C PHE A 53 7.28 9.22 -22.61
N LEU A 54 7.61 8.66 -23.77
CA LEU A 54 7.16 7.30 -24.08
C LEU A 54 8.21 6.37 -23.48
N PRO A 55 7.86 5.49 -22.52
CA PRO A 55 8.79 4.44 -22.12
C PRO A 55 9.11 3.62 -23.37
N ALA A 56 10.40 3.34 -23.59
CA ALA A 56 10.84 2.39 -24.59
C ALA A 56 10.22 1.03 -24.25
N LEU A 57 9.04 0.76 -24.81
CA LEU A 57 8.47 -0.57 -24.82
C LEU A 57 9.39 -1.36 -25.75
N GLU A 58 10.24 -2.22 -25.20
CA GLU A 58 10.96 -3.20 -25.99
C GLU A 58 9.92 -4.19 -26.54
N ILE A 59 9.30 -3.80 -27.65
CA ILE A 59 8.41 -4.63 -28.44
C ILE A 59 9.26 -5.61 -29.24
N THR A 60 9.51 -6.78 -28.65
CA THR A 60 9.94 -7.93 -29.44
C THR A 60 8.77 -8.40 -30.31
N THR A 61 9.09 -8.80 -31.53
CA THR A 61 8.18 -9.15 -32.63
C THR A 61 7.18 -10.28 -32.35
N SER A 62 7.13 -10.80 -31.12
CA SER A 62 6.27 -11.89 -30.67
C SER A 62 5.09 -11.43 -29.80
N GLY A 63 4.93 -10.12 -29.57
CA GLY A 63 3.81 -9.57 -28.79
C GLY A 63 3.83 -9.92 -27.30
N LEU A 64 4.92 -10.53 -26.81
CA LEU A 64 5.10 -10.82 -25.39
C LEU A 64 5.74 -9.60 -24.72
N THR A 65 4.92 -8.76 -24.08
CA THR A 65 5.44 -7.73 -23.19
C THR A 65 6.03 -8.44 -21.96
N LEU A 66 7.35 -8.57 -21.91
CA LEU A 66 8.00 -8.82 -20.62
C LEU A 66 7.69 -7.59 -19.75
N PRO A 67 7.05 -7.76 -18.57
CA PRO A 67 6.95 -6.66 -17.65
C PRO A 67 8.39 -6.31 -17.28
N SER A 68 8.93 -5.23 -17.83
CA SER A 68 10.06 -4.55 -17.22
C SER A 68 9.54 -4.12 -15.86
N THR A 69 9.81 -4.94 -14.85
CA THR A 69 9.30 -4.75 -13.50
C THR A 69 10.01 -3.52 -12.95
N ASN A 70 9.44 -2.35 -13.18
CA ASN A 70 9.91 -1.10 -12.60
C ASN A 70 10.13 -1.36 -11.10
N SER A 71 11.34 -1.07 -10.59
CA SER A 71 11.69 -1.29 -9.18
C SER A 71 10.69 -0.63 -8.21
N ALA A 72 10.11 0.50 -8.62
CA ALA A 72 9.01 1.17 -7.94
C ALA A 72 7.76 0.27 -7.76
N GLU A 73 7.38 -0.48 -8.80
CA GLU A 73 6.20 -1.34 -8.79
C GLU A 73 6.43 -2.57 -7.91
N THR A 74 7.60 -3.19 -7.99
CA THR A 74 7.96 -4.35 -7.15
C THR A 74 7.99 -3.95 -5.67
N THR A 75 8.55 -2.79 -5.36
CA THR A 75 8.55 -2.20 -4.01
C THR A 75 7.13 -1.98 -3.49
N ARG A 76 6.28 -1.36 -4.30
CA ARG A 76 4.86 -1.14 -3.97
C ARG A 76 4.13 -2.45 -3.68
N ILE A 77 4.33 -3.46 -4.54
CA ILE A 77 3.72 -4.79 -4.37
C ILE A 77 4.21 -5.43 -3.08
N ALA A 78 5.52 -5.40 -2.81
CA ALA A 78 6.13 -6.01 -1.63
C ALA A 78 5.63 -5.38 -0.33
N ILE A 79 5.54 -4.05 -0.24
CA ILE A 79 5.02 -3.36 0.96
C ILE A 79 3.55 -3.71 1.19
N ASN A 80 2.73 -3.70 0.13
CA ASN A 80 1.32 -4.06 0.24
C ASN A 80 1.14 -5.54 0.62
N GLN A 81 1.99 -6.42 0.10
CA GLN A 81 2.00 -7.83 0.45
C GLN A 81 2.39 -8.03 1.92
N LEU A 82 3.46 -7.38 2.40
CA LEU A 82 3.87 -7.42 3.80
C LEU A 82 2.73 -6.98 4.72
N ARG A 83 2.08 -5.87 4.40
CA ARG A 83 0.92 -5.36 5.15
C ARG A 83 -0.24 -6.36 5.15
N LYS A 84 -0.58 -6.91 3.98
CA LYS A 84 -1.69 -7.85 3.81
C LYS A 84 -1.46 -9.15 4.57
N LEU A 85 -0.23 -9.68 4.56
CA LEU A 85 0.11 -10.91 5.28
C LEU A 85 0.18 -10.70 6.79
N SER A 86 0.86 -9.64 7.23
CA SER A 86 1.07 -9.40 8.67
C SER A 86 -0.17 -8.84 9.39
N GLY A 87 -1.10 -8.20 8.69
CA GLY A 87 -2.23 -7.50 9.31
C GLY A 87 -1.81 -6.26 10.11
N LEU A 88 -0.60 -5.73 9.89
CA LEU A 88 -0.10 -4.55 10.58
C LEU A 88 -0.69 -3.26 10.00
N THR A 89 -0.80 -2.25 10.87
CA THR A 89 -1.19 -0.90 10.48
C THR A 89 -0.02 -0.15 9.86
N TRP A 90 -0.30 0.95 9.14
CA TRP A 90 0.74 1.81 8.59
C TRP A 90 1.68 2.35 9.67
N ASP A 91 1.17 2.67 10.86
CA ASP A 91 1.97 3.18 11.97
C ASP A 91 2.91 2.10 12.54
N GLN A 92 2.45 0.84 12.61
CA GLN A 92 3.29 -0.28 13.03
C GLN A 92 4.37 -0.62 12.00
N LEU A 93 4.06 -0.55 10.71
CA LEU A 93 5.07 -0.68 9.65
C LEU A 93 6.12 0.43 9.77
N ALA A 94 5.71 1.67 10.03
CA ALA A 94 6.62 2.77 10.24
C ALA A 94 7.61 2.50 11.41
N ARG A 95 7.12 1.92 12.50
CA ARG A 95 7.96 1.49 13.64
C ARG A 95 8.95 0.38 13.26
N LEU A 96 8.53 -0.63 12.48
CA LEU A 96 9.41 -1.70 12.01
C LEU A 96 10.60 -1.18 11.20
N PHE A 97 10.35 -0.23 10.31
CA PHE A 97 11.39 0.38 9.48
C PHE A 97 12.11 1.56 10.15
N ASN A 98 11.70 1.93 11.37
CA ASN A 98 12.20 3.13 12.06
C ASN A 98 12.12 4.41 11.20
N VAL A 99 11.01 4.59 10.49
CA VAL A 99 10.76 5.76 9.63
C VAL A 99 9.42 6.42 9.98
N SER A 100 9.16 7.58 9.38
CA SER A 100 7.85 8.22 9.49
C SER A 100 6.78 7.41 8.74
N ARG A 101 5.54 7.48 9.23
CA ARG A 101 4.37 6.94 8.51
C ARG A 101 4.26 7.48 7.08
N ARG A 102 4.62 8.75 6.87
CA ARG A 102 4.59 9.40 5.56
C ARG A 102 5.55 8.75 4.57
N SER A 103 6.74 8.36 5.02
CA SER A 103 7.72 7.63 4.21
C SER A 103 7.14 6.30 3.70
N ILE A 104 6.50 5.54 4.58
CA ILE A 104 5.85 4.27 4.21
C ILE A 104 4.77 4.48 3.14
N HIS A 105 3.94 5.53 3.27
CA HIS A 105 2.91 5.85 2.26
C HIS A 105 3.51 6.23 0.91
N PHE A 106 4.63 6.95 0.89
CA PHE A 106 5.32 7.28 -0.36
C PHE A 106 5.85 6.03 -1.05
N TRP A 107 6.43 5.10 -0.30
CA TRP A 107 6.90 3.83 -0.85
C TRP A 107 5.74 2.96 -1.35
N ALA A 108 4.62 2.93 -0.62
CA ALA A 108 3.38 2.30 -1.07
C ALA A 108 2.77 2.97 -2.31
N SER A 109 3.15 4.22 -2.62
CA SER A 109 2.77 4.93 -3.84
C SER A 109 3.76 4.73 -5.00
N GLY A 110 4.84 3.98 -4.79
CA GLY A 110 5.85 3.68 -5.81
C GLY A 110 7.09 4.57 -5.79
N GLN A 111 7.36 5.31 -4.70
CA GLN A 111 8.67 5.93 -4.56
C GLN A 111 9.77 4.87 -4.32
N PRO A 112 10.99 5.09 -4.85
CA PRO A 112 12.09 4.16 -4.65
C PRO A 112 12.52 4.09 -3.18
N LEU A 113 12.90 2.89 -2.74
CA LEU A 113 13.47 2.67 -1.42
C LEU A 113 15.00 2.90 -1.43
N SER A 114 15.59 3.07 -0.26
CA SER A 114 17.05 2.94 -0.12
C SER A 114 17.43 1.46 -0.07
N ARG A 115 18.62 1.11 -0.59
CA ARG A 115 19.12 -0.28 -0.61
C ARG A 115 19.06 -0.99 0.75
N PHE A 116 19.37 -0.27 1.84
CA PHE A 116 19.27 -0.79 3.20
C PHE A 116 17.82 -1.20 3.57
N ASN A 117 16.85 -0.35 3.24
CA ASN A 117 15.45 -0.64 3.49
C ASN A 117 14.91 -1.74 2.56
N GLU A 118 15.44 -1.88 1.35
CA GLU A 118 15.03 -2.95 0.43
C GLU A 118 15.42 -4.31 1.00
N GLU A 119 16.64 -4.42 1.52
CA GLU A 119 17.10 -5.62 2.18
C GLU A 119 16.24 -5.94 3.42
N LYS A 120 15.99 -4.93 4.26
CA LYS A 120 15.11 -5.07 5.43
C LYS A 120 13.70 -5.51 5.04
N LEU A 121 13.12 -4.93 3.99
CA LEU A 121 11.81 -5.31 3.45
C LEU A 121 11.77 -6.76 3.01
N ASN A 122 12.80 -7.21 2.28
CA ASN A 122 12.88 -8.59 1.80
C ASN A 122 13.03 -9.59 2.96
N ARG A 123 13.87 -9.28 3.96
CA ARG A 123 14.02 -10.09 5.19
C ARG A 123 12.73 -10.17 5.99
N LEU A 124 12.04 -9.05 6.19
CA LEU A 124 10.74 -8.99 6.85
C LEU A 124 9.69 -9.80 6.11
N LEU A 125 9.62 -9.64 4.79
CA LEU A 125 8.65 -10.34 3.96
C LEU A 125 8.87 -11.86 3.98
N ALA A 126 10.13 -12.32 3.88
CA ALA A 126 10.47 -13.73 4.03
C ALA A 126 10.08 -14.28 5.41
N THR A 127 10.34 -13.52 6.47
CA THR A 127 10.00 -13.92 7.85
C THR A 127 8.48 -14.00 8.06
N VAL A 128 7.74 -12.99 7.60
CA VAL A 128 6.27 -12.96 7.69
C VAL A 128 5.64 -14.07 6.85
N GLN A 129 6.19 -14.38 5.67
CA GLN A 129 5.75 -15.51 4.87
C GLN A 129 6.00 -16.85 5.58
N TYR A 130 7.16 -17.00 6.22
CA TYR A 130 7.52 -18.22 6.95
C TYR A 130 6.55 -18.48 8.11
N ILE A 131 6.16 -17.46 8.87
CA ILE A 131 5.25 -17.61 10.02
C ILE A 131 3.76 -17.58 9.66
N ASN A 132 3.43 -17.32 8.40
CA ASN A 132 2.05 -17.06 7.96
C ASN A 132 1.11 -18.24 8.30
N ARG A 133 0.03 -17.96 9.04
CA ARG A 133 -1.03 -18.93 9.39
C ARG A 133 -2.24 -18.87 8.45
N GLY A 134 -2.15 -18.11 7.35
CA GLY A 134 -3.19 -18.00 6.32
C GLY A 134 -4.21 -16.89 6.56
N SER A 135 -4.24 -16.28 7.74
CA SER A 135 -5.09 -15.13 8.07
C SER A 135 -4.27 -13.98 8.65
N ALA A 136 -4.49 -12.78 8.10
CA ALA A 136 -3.84 -11.55 8.56
C ALA A 136 -4.12 -11.25 10.03
N ASN A 137 -5.33 -11.57 10.52
CA ASN A 137 -5.69 -11.33 11.91
C ASN A 137 -4.94 -12.29 12.86
N LEU A 138 -4.81 -13.55 12.47
CA LEU A 138 -4.03 -14.54 13.24
C LEU A 138 -2.55 -14.18 13.27
N ASN A 139 -1.99 -13.75 12.14
CA ASN A 139 -0.60 -13.30 12.08
C ASN A 139 -0.39 -12.06 12.95
N ARG A 140 -1.32 -11.10 12.92
CA ARG A 140 -1.28 -9.90 13.76
C ARG A 140 -1.33 -10.25 15.25
N SER A 141 -2.27 -11.09 15.68
CA SER A 141 -2.35 -11.49 17.09
C SER A 141 -1.05 -12.19 17.52
N LEU A 142 -0.48 -13.02 16.65
CA LEU A 142 0.75 -13.74 16.94
C LEU A 142 1.95 -12.78 17.10
N LEU A 143 2.07 -11.77 16.24
CA LEU A 143 3.13 -10.75 16.36
C LEU A 143 2.99 -9.84 17.59
N LEU A 144 1.76 -9.59 18.05
CA LEU A 144 1.44 -8.64 19.12
C LEU A 144 1.12 -9.30 20.47
N THR A 145 1.14 -10.63 20.54
CA THR A 145 0.98 -11.36 21.80
C THR A 145 2.37 -11.75 22.30
N PRO A 146 2.71 -11.50 23.57
CA PRO A 146 4.00 -11.91 24.10
C PRO A 146 4.14 -13.44 24.02
N GLY A 147 5.31 -13.90 23.60
CA GLY A 147 5.65 -15.32 23.57
C GLY A 147 5.97 -15.88 24.95
N SER A 148 6.54 -17.09 24.98
CA SER A 148 7.03 -17.74 26.21
C SER A 148 8.02 -16.87 26.98
N ASP A 149 8.82 -16.10 26.26
CA ASP A 149 9.97 -15.37 26.81
C ASP A 149 9.58 -13.94 27.26
N SER A 150 8.27 -13.66 27.36
CA SER A 150 7.68 -12.35 27.70
C SER A 150 8.03 -11.20 26.72
N GLN A 151 8.78 -11.48 25.66
CA GLN A 151 9.05 -10.53 24.59
C GLN A 151 7.97 -10.61 23.51
N LEU A 152 7.65 -9.45 22.95
CA LEU A 152 6.75 -9.33 21.81
C LEU A 152 7.53 -9.68 20.54
N PRO A 153 7.07 -10.65 19.72
CA PRO A 153 7.72 -10.95 18.44
C PRO A 153 7.80 -9.72 17.52
N PHE A 154 6.86 -8.79 17.64
CA PHE A 154 6.93 -7.49 16.96
C PHE A 154 8.18 -6.69 17.34
N ASP A 155 8.55 -6.65 18.62
CA ASP A 155 9.72 -5.88 19.08
C ASP A 155 11.03 -6.54 18.62
N LEU A 156 11.07 -7.87 18.53
CA LEU A 156 12.19 -8.60 17.92
C LEU A 156 12.36 -8.25 16.43
N LEU A 157 11.26 -8.10 15.69
CA LEU A 157 11.33 -7.63 14.30
C LEU A 157 11.82 -6.18 14.18
N VAL A 158 11.52 -5.32 15.16
CA VAL A 158 12.06 -3.96 15.22
C VAL A 158 13.58 -4.00 15.45
N ALA A 159 14.04 -4.92 16.30
CA ALA A 159 15.46 -5.16 16.60
C ALA A 159 16.23 -5.93 15.51
N ASP A 160 15.60 -6.25 14.39
CA ASP A 160 16.18 -7.03 13.27
C ASP A 160 16.55 -8.49 13.62
N GLU A 161 15.93 -9.05 14.66
CA GLU A 161 16.15 -10.44 15.15
C GLU A 161 15.20 -11.44 14.47
N TYR A 162 15.30 -11.55 13.14
CA TYR A 162 14.37 -12.35 12.32
C TYR A 162 14.37 -13.85 12.63
N GLU A 163 15.54 -14.42 12.89
CA GLU A 163 15.68 -15.87 13.13
C GLU A 163 15.07 -16.27 14.47
N GLU A 164 15.14 -15.38 15.47
CA GLU A 164 14.54 -15.61 16.77
C GLU A 164 13.01 -15.67 16.66
N VAL A 165 12.43 -14.75 15.89
CA VAL A 165 11.00 -14.74 15.58
C VAL A 165 10.58 -16.04 14.90
N LYS A 166 11.37 -16.56 13.95
CA LYS A 166 11.09 -17.86 13.32
C LYS A 166 11.20 -19.03 14.32
N ARG A 167 12.13 -18.97 15.27
CA ARG A 167 12.33 -20.01 16.30
C ARG A 167 11.17 -20.06 17.28
N ILE A 168 10.76 -18.90 17.82
CA ILE A 168 9.67 -18.80 18.81
C ILE A 168 8.33 -19.20 18.20
N ILE A 169 8.04 -18.73 16.99
CA ILE A 169 6.74 -18.91 16.35
C ILE A 169 6.66 -20.25 15.60
N GLY A 170 7.77 -20.68 15.02
CA GLY A 170 7.83 -21.82 14.12
C GLY A 170 7.13 -21.59 12.78
N TYR A 171 7.25 -22.61 11.93
CA TYR A 171 6.71 -22.60 10.58
C TYR A 171 5.18 -22.40 10.55
N GLY A 172 4.73 -21.62 9.57
CA GLY A 172 3.34 -21.32 9.31
C GLY A 172 2.61 -22.42 8.57
N ASN A 173 1.65 -23.04 9.24
CA ASN A 173 0.70 -23.97 8.61
C ASN A 173 -0.46 -23.22 7.97
N ALA A 174 -0.18 -22.25 7.08
CA ALA A 174 -1.23 -21.64 6.29
C ALA A 174 -1.86 -22.73 5.40
N PRO A 175 -3.18 -22.98 5.50
CA PRO A 175 -3.82 -23.88 4.57
C PRO A 175 -3.61 -23.35 3.15
N GLU A 176 -3.27 -24.24 2.21
CA GLU A 176 -3.22 -23.87 0.81
C GLU A 176 -4.53 -23.19 0.44
N ARG A 177 -4.42 -22.08 -0.30
CA ARG A 177 -5.60 -21.32 -0.69
C ARG A 177 -6.53 -22.29 -1.42
N PRO A 178 -7.77 -22.49 -0.95
CA PRO A 178 -8.66 -23.44 -1.59
C PRO A 178 -8.81 -23.00 -3.04
N GLN A 179 -8.44 -23.89 -3.97
CA GLN A 179 -8.69 -23.67 -5.38
C GLN A 179 -10.21 -23.76 -5.55
N LEU A 180 -10.86 -22.60 -5.59
CA LEU A 180 -12.31 -22.54 -5.79
C LEU A 180 -12.59 -23.14 -7.17
N ALA A 181 -13.36 -24.23 -7.20
CA ALA A 181 -13.85 -24.78 -8.44
C ALA A 181 -14.64 -23.69 -9.19
N PRO A 182 -14.52 -23.62 -10.52
CA PRO A 182 -15.36 -22.73 -11.30
C PRO A 182 -16.84 -23.02 -10.99
N LEU A 183 -17.66 -21.96 -10.94
CA LEU A 183 -19.11 -22.14 -10.79
C LEU A 183 -19.63 -23.11 -11.85
N SER A 184 -20.54 -24.01 -11.45
CA SER A 184 -21.23 -24.88 -12.40
C SER A 184 -22.01 -24.05 -13.43
N GLU A 185 -22.21 -24.62 -14.61
CA GLU A 185 -22.92 -23.96 -15.72
C GLU A 185 -24.34 -23.53 -15.31
N ASP A 186 -25.09 -24.37 -14.59
CA ASP A 186 -26.43 -24.03 -14.08
C ASP A 186 -26.41 -22.82 -13.11
N ALA A 187 -25.38 -22.77 -12.26
CA ALA A 187 -25.19 -21.72 -11.28
C ALA A 187 -24.70 -20.41 -11.92
N ARG A 188 -24.06 -20.49 -13.10
CA ARG A 188 -23.76 -19.33 -13.96
C ARG A 188 -25.01 -18.85 -14.68
N ALA A 189 -25.81 -19.76 -15.26
CA ALA A 189 -27.04 -19.43 -15.96
C ALA A 189 -28.05 -18.73 -15.05
N SER A 190 -28.23 -19.23 -13.82
CA SER A 190 -29.14 -18.64 -12.83
C SER A 190 -28.71 -17.26 -12.32
N ARG A 191 -27.41 -16.96 -12.37
CA ARG A 191 -26.84 -15.65 -11.98
C ARG A 191 -26.64 -14.70 -13.16
N ARG A 192 -26.94 -15.16 -14.38
CA ARG A 192 -26.77 -14.33 -15.57
C ARG A 192 -27.81 -13.21 -15.50
N PRO A 193 -27.40 -11.94 -15.58
CA PRO A 193 -28.37 -10.87 -15.62
C PRO A 193 -29.27 -11.08 -16.86
N PRO A 194 -30.57 -10.76 -16.74
CA PRO A 194 -31.47 -10.76 -17.88
C PRO A 194 -30.93 -9.85 -18.99
N ASN A 195 -31.27 -10.19 -20.24
CA ASN A 195 -30.81 -9.43 -21.39
C ASN A 195 -31.28 -7.98 -21.24
N PRO A 196 -30.43 -6.97 -21.49
CA PRO A 196 -30.86 -5.57 -21.48
C PRO A 196 -32.07 -5.29 -22.38
N ALA A 197 -32.27 -6.05 -23.46
CA ALA A 197 -33.46 -5.95 -24.32
C ALA A 197 -34.76 -6.38 -23.61
N ASP A 198 -34.67 -7.23 -22.59
CA ASP A 198 -35.81 -7.74 -21.81
C ASP A 198 -36.04 -6.89 -20.54
N LEU A 199 -35.03 -6.11 -20.13
CA LEU A 199 -35.05 -5.29 -18.90
C LEU A 199 -35.71 -3.93 -19.07
N VAL A 200 -35.73 -3.44 -20.30
CA VAL A 200 -36.33 -2.17 -20.66
C VAL A 200 -37.31 -2.54 -21.76
N ASP A 201 -38.59 -2.14 -21.65
CA ASP A 201 -39.50 -2.02 -22.81
C ASP A 201 -38.95 -0.94 -23.77
N ALA A 202 -37.69 -1.11 -24.17
CA ALA A 202 -36.90 -0.14 -24.89
C ALA A 202 -37.40 -0.15 -26.31
N LEU A 203 -38.33 0.76 -26.55
CA LEU A 203 -38.64 1.47 -27.79
C LEU A 203 -37.41 2.02 -28.55
N GLN A 204 -36.18 1.58 -28.23
CA GLN A 204 -34.99 1.94 -28.96
C GLN A 204 -34.69 0.83 -29.97
N GLU A 205 -34.84 1.23 -31.22
CA GLU A 205 -34.53 0.49 -32.44
C GLU A 205 -33.25 -0.36 -32.28
N PRO A 206 -33.28 -1.65 -32.64
CA PRO A 206 -32.12 -2.52 -32.52
C PRO A 206 -30.96 -1.94 -33.33
N ILE A 207 -29.86 -1.60 -32.66
CA ILE A 207 -28.63 -1.14 -33.31
C ILE A 207 -28.15 -2.26 -34.24
N HIS A 208 -28.34 -2.07 -35.55
CA HIS A 208 -27.80 -2.97 -36.58
C HIS A 208 -26.27 -2.93 -36.52
N ARG A 209 -25.68 -3.92 -35.84
CA ARG A 209 -24.27 -4.23 -35.98
C ARG A 209 -24.12 -4.99 -37.28
N GLU A 210 -23.78 -4.28 -38.36
CA GLU A 210 -23.28 -4.96 -39.55
C GLU A 210 -22.04 -5.76 -39.15
N VAL A 211 -22.17 -7.09 -39.13
CA VAL A 211 -21.05 -8.01 -38.96
C VAL A 211 -20.29 -8.06 -40.28
N GLY A 212 -19.82 -6.90 -40.73
CA GLY A 212 -18.92 -6.80 -41.85
C GLY A 212 -17.64 -7.55 -41.50
N ARG A 213 -17.22 -8.47 -42.38
CA ARG A 213 -15.90 -9.12 -42.29
C ARG A 213 -14.84 -8.04 -42.13
N SER A 214 -14.27 -7.91 -40.93
CA SER A 214 -13.15 -7.00 -40.68
C SER A 214 -12.03 -7.35 -41.66
N LYS A 215 -11.71 -6.43 -42.58
CA LYS A 215 -10.62 -6.63 -43.53
C LYS A 215 -9.31 -6.77 -42.73
N PRO A 216 -8.51 -7.82 -42.93
CA PRO A 216 -7.22 -7.93 -42.27
C PRO A 216 -6.34 -6.75 -42.70
N ALA A 217 -5.65 -6.13 -41.73
CA ALA A 217 -4.75 -5.01 -41.99
C ALA A 217 -3.62 -5.44 -42.93
N ARG A 218 -3.47 -4.74 -44.06
CA ARG A 218 -2.41 -4.99 -45.05
C ARG A 218 -1.15 -4.23 -44.63
N ALA A 219 -0.12 -4.94 -44.20
CA ALA A 219 1.16 -4.33 -43.83
C ALA A 219 1.87 -3.77 -45.07
N VAL A 220 2.20 -2.48 -45.06
CA VAL A 220 2.99 -1.82 -46.11
C VAL A 220 4.46 -1.88 -45.74
N ARG A 221 5.28 -2.59 -46.53
CA ARG A 221 6.74 -2.55 -46.39
C ARG A 221 7.29 -1.29 -47.06
N SER A 222 7.81 -0.36 -46.27
CA SER A 222 8.58 0.78 -46.76
C SER A 222 9.99 0.32 -47.16
N ARG A 223 10.34 0.44 -48.45
CA ARG A 223 11.73 0.28 -48.92
C ARG A 223 12.48 1.57 -48.60
N LYS A 224 13.41 1.52 -47.65
CA LYS A 224 14.39 2.57 -47.39
C LYS A 224 15.44 2.50 -48.50
N ASN A 225 15.43 3.47 -49.41
CA ASN A 225 16.50 3.65 -50.39
C ASN A 225 17.74 4.15 -49.64
N GLY A 226 18.81 3.35 -49.64
CA GLY A 226 20.13 3.78 -49.19
C GLY A 226 20.79 4.58 -50.31
N SER A 227 20.90 5.89 -50.13
CA SER A 227 21.85 6.71 -50.88
C SER A 227 23.23 6.52 -50.24
N GLY A 228 24.03 5.64 -50.84
CA GLY A 228 25.47 5.59 -50.63
C GLY A 228 26.15 6.68 -51.47
N GLN A 229 27.09 7.35 -50.80
CA GLN A 229 28.27 8.12 -51.26
C GLN A 229 28.37 8.52 -52.73
#